data_AF-A0A8K9WPV9-F1
#
_entry.id   AF-A0A8K9WPV9-F1
#
_cell.length_a   1.000
_cell.length_b   1.000
_cell.length_c   1.000
_cell.angle_alpha   90.00
_cell.angle_beta   90.00
_cell.angle_gamma   90.00
#
_symmetry.space_group_name_H-M   'P 1'
#
loop_
_entity.id
_entity.type
_entity.pdbx_description
1 polymer ?
#
loop_
_entity_poly.entity_id
_entity_poly.type
_entity_poly.pdbx_seq_one_letter_code
_entity_poly.pdbx_strand_id
1 'polypeptide(L)'
;MPNENSQGLSPDNLILIHENMTWNEALSYCREHHVDLVSITTELLQYWVTERAADATSSHVWVGLRFTCSFHFWFWIRSDAGCYQNWAPGHGSDSQQDCGIAGAVQTTGRQQWVSLEENQRLNFICYKCSGDSGEGLIHP
;
A
#
# COMPACT_ATOMS: atom_id res chain seq x y z
N MET A 1 -0.02 -16.06 30.48
CA MET A 1 1.16 -15.98 29.61
C MET A 1 0.69 -15.54 28.24
N PRO A 2 0.96 -14.30 27.80
CA PRO A 2 0.68 -13.92 26.42
C PRO A 2 1.73 -14.55 25.52
N ASN A 3 1.24 -15.18 24.46
CA ASN A 3 1.96 -15.94 23.45
C ASN A 3 2.84 -15.03 22.57
N GLU A 4 4.05 -15.51 22.31
CA GLU A 4 5.05 -14.90 21.43
C GLU A 4 4.54 -14.89 19.97
N ASN A 5 3.90 -13.80 19.53
CA ASN A 5 3.96 -13.35 18.13
C ASN A 5 3.55 -11.87 17.94
N SER A 6 3.90 -11.00 18.88
CA SER A 6 3.70 -9.56 18.74
C SER A 6 4.92 -8.89 18.13
N GLN A 7 5.17 -9.12 16.84
CA GLN A 7 5.75 -8.05 16.03
C GLN A 7 4.64 -7.02 15.77
N GLY A 8 4.39 -6.20 16.80
CA GLY A 8 3.33 -5.21 16.81
C GLY A 8 3.57 -4.17 15.72
N LEU A 9 2.81 -4.26 14.63
CA LEU A 9 2.71 -3.18 13.67
C LEU A 9 2.24 -1.93 14.42
N SER A 10 2.99 -0.83 14.31
CA SER A 10 2.65 0.50 14.80
C SER A 10 2.38 1.41 13.59
N PRO A 11 1.60 2.50 13.73
CA PRO A 11 1.54 3.54 12.70
C PRO A 11 2.95 4.04 12.30
N ASP A 12 3.91 4.03 13.23
CA ASP A 12 5.30 4.46 12.97
C ASP A 12 6.03 3.58 11.95
N ASN A 13 5.53 2.36 11.69
CA ASN A 13 6.07 1.47 10.67
C ASN A 13 5.57 1.79 9.26
N LEU A 14 4.76 2.84 9.08
CA LEU A 14 4.36 3.33 7.77
C LEU A 14 5.13 4.60 7.43
N ILE A 15 5.40 4.83 6.15
CA ILE A 15 5.96 6.08 5.63
C ILE A 15 5.33 6.40 4.28
N LEU A 16 4.87 7.65 4.12
CA LEU A 16 4.43 8.17 2.84
C LEU A 16 5.65 8.69 2.08
N ILE A 17 5.77 8.30 0.81
CA ILE A 17 6.78 8.80 -0.11
C ILE A 17 6.10 9.73 -1.11
N HIS A 18 6.58 10.98 -1.17
CA HIS A 18 6.00 12.04 -2.01
C HIS A 18 6.46 12.01 -3.48
N GLU A 19 7.28 11.04 -3.87
CA GLU A 19 7.67 10.82 -5.25
C GLU A 19 6.51 10.26 -6.08
N ASN A 20 6.45 10.60 -7.36
CA ASN A 20 5.42 10.12 -8.29
C ASN A 20 5.94 8.98 -9.15
N MET A 21 5.61 7.75 -8.77
CA MET A 21 6.13 6.52 -9.37
C MET A 21 5.02 5.60 -9.86
N THR A 22 5.31 4.81 -10.89
CA THR A 22 4.47 3.68 -11.28
C THR A 22 4.43 2.66 -10.16
N TRP A 23 3.44 1.76 -10.15
CA TRP A 23 3.31 0.78 -9.07
C TRP A 23 4.57 -0.11 -8.95
N ASN A 24 5.16 -0.54 -10.08
CA ASN A 24 6.36 -1.37 -10.10
C ASN A 24 7.62 -0.59 -9.64
N GLU A 25 7.73 0.70 -9.98
CA GLU A 25 8.79 1.58 -9.48
C GLU A 25 8.66 1.80 -7.97
N ALA A 26 7.45 2.10 -7.48
CA ALA A 26 7.16 2.30 -6.06
C ALA A 26 7.45 1.04 -5.24
N LEU A 27 7.09 -0.14 -5.76
CA LEU A 27 7.45 -1.43 -5.17
C LEU A 27 8.96 -1.58 -5.02
N SER A 28 9.70 -1.30 -6.11
CA SER A 28 11.15 -1.41 -6.11
C SER A 28 11.78 -0.44 -5.12
N TYR A 29 11.29 0.81 -5.09
CA TYR A 29 11.72 1.84 -4.15
C TYR A 29 11.53 1.39 -2.70
N CYS A 30 10.33 0.90 -2.34
CA CYS A 30 10.07 0.47 -0.97
C CYS A 30 10.98 -0.69 -0.54
N ARG A 31 11.37 -1.57 -1.46
CA ARG A 31 12.26 -2.71 -1.15
C ARG A 31 13.74 -2.33 -1.09
N GLU A 32 14.13 -1.31 -1.84
CA GLU A 32 15.49 -0.79 -1.84
C GLU A 32 15.77 0.12 -0.64
N HIS A 33 14.82 0.99 -0.30
CA HIS A 33 15.01 2.03 0.72
C HIS A 33 14.31 1.71 2.05
N HIS A 34 13.32 0.82 2.05
CA HIS A 34 12.51 0.49 3.22
C HIS A 34 12.25 -1.03 3.31
N VAL A 35 11.02 -1.45 3.62
CA VAL A 35 10.67 -2.89 3.70
C VAL A 35 9.91 -3.35 2.45
N ASP A 36 8.70 -2.84 2.22
CA ASP A 36 7.87 -3.17 1.05
C ASP A 36 6.67 -2.20 0.97
N LEU A 37 5.86 -2.23 -0.09
CA LEU A 37 4.58 -1.51 -0.10
C LEU A 37 3.63 -2.02 0.99
N VAL A 38 2.84 -1.10 1.56
CA VAL A 38 1.92 -1.41 2.66
C VAL A 38 0.82 -2.39 2.24
N SER A 39 0.49 -3.36 3.11
CA SER A 39 -0.67 -4.23 2.94
C SER A 39 -1.77 -3.85 3.93
N ILE A 40 -3.03 -3.83 3.49
CA ILE A 40 -4.15 -3.39 4.33
C ILE A 40 -5.03 -4.58 4.65
N THR A 41 -4.67 -5.33 5.70
CA THR A 41 -5.33 -6.58 6.07
C THR A 41 -6.24 -6.49 7.30
N THR A 42 -6.31 -5.31 7.91
CA THR A 42 -7.17 -5.02 9.07
C THR A 42 -7.72 -3.60 9.00
N GLU A 43 -8.82 -3.33 9.71
CA GLU A 43 -9.38 -1.98 9.85
C GLU A 43 -8.38 -1.00 10.50
N LEU A 44 -7.56 -1.49 11.44
CA LEU A 44 -6.53 -0.67 12.06
C LEU A 44 -5.45 -0.22 11.06
N LEU A 45 -5.01 -1.13 10.17
CA LEU A 45 -4.09 -0.79 9.08
C LEU A 45 -4.73 0.17 8.08
N GLN A 46 -6.02 0.01 7.78
CA GLN A 46 -6.75 0.97 6.93
C GLN A 46 -6.71 2.36 7.55
N TYR A 47 -7.01 2.47 8.84
CA TYR A 47 -6.98 3.74 9.55
C TYR A 47 -5.60 4.41 9.46
N TRP A 48 -4.52 3.69 9.76
CA TRP A 48 -3.17 4.26 9.67
C TRP A 48 -2.75 4.64 8.25
N VAL A 49 -3.12 3.83 7.24
CA VAL A 49 -2.86 4.17 5.84
C VAL A 49 -3.62 5.43 5.44
N THR A 50 -4.88 5.56 5.85
CA THR A 50 -5.69 6.77 5.61
C THR A 50 -5.04 8.00 6.22
N GLU A 51 -4.59 7.94 7.47
CA GLU A 51 -3.91 9.07 8.14
C GLU A 51 -2.65 9.48 7.38
N ARG A 52 -1.83 8.53 6.91
CA ARG A 52 -0.63 8.85 6.12
C ARG A 52 -0.95 9.34 4.72
N ALA A 53 -2.01 8.83 4.10
CA ALA A 53 -2.43 9.22 2.76
C ALA A 53 -2.99 10.64 2.71
N ALA A 54 -3.47 11.19 3.83
CA ALA A 54 -3.98 12.55 3.91
C ALA A 54 -2.94 13.62 3.56
N ASP A 55 -1.65 13.34 3.80
CA ASP A 55 -0.54 14.24 3.49
C ASP A 55 -0.05 14.13 2.03
N ALA A 56 -0.59 13.19 1.25
CA ALA A 56 -0.15 12.95 -0.13
C ALA A 56 -0.56 14.08 -1.09
N THR A 57 0.26 14.26 -2.12
CA THR A 57 0.01 15.27 -3.17
C THR A 57 -0.75 14.72 -4.36
N SER A 58 -0.68 13.40 -4.59
CA SER A 58 -1.52 12.70 -5.56
C SER A 58 -2.92 12.43 -4.99
N SER A 59 -3.92 12.27 -5.87
CA SER A 59 -5.30 11.96 -5.46
C SER A 59 -5.49 10.54 -4.91
N HIS A 60 -4.50 9.68 -5.16
CA HIS A 60 -4.44 8.29 -4.71
C HIS A 60 -3.00 7.95 -4.30
N VAL A 61 -2.83 6.95 -3.46
CA VAL A 61 -1.51 6.41 -3.09
C VAL A 61 -1.40 4.93 -3.42
N TRP A 62 -0.28 4.50 -3.99
CA TRP A 62 -0.03 3.09 -4.21
C TRP A 62 0.15 2.33 -2.89
N VAL A 63 -0.42 1.12 -2.87
CA VAL A 63 -0.27 0.14 -1.80
C VAL A 63 0.08 -1.22 -2.40
N GLY A 64 0.46 -2.18 -1.58
CA GLY A 64 0.97 -3.49 -1.99
C GLY A 64 -0.08 -4.45 -2.55
N LEU A 65 -1.14 -3.93 -3.18
CA LEU A 65 -2.26 -4.70 -3.71
C LEU A 65 -2.08 -4.87 -5.22
N ARG A 66 -2.00 -6.12 -5.68
CA ARG A 66 -1.73 -6.46 -7.08
C ARG A 66 -2.81 -7.35 -7.66
N PHE A 67 -3.20 -7.07 -8.90
CA PHE A 67 -4.05 -7.96 -9.68
C PHE A 67 -3.18 -8.92 -10.50
N THR A 68 -3.49 -10.22 -10.46
CA THR A 68 -2.88 -11.21 -11.35
C THR A 68 -3.80 -11.49 -12.52
N CYS A 69 -3.33 -11.14 -13.73
CA CYS A 69 -4.06 -11.36 -14.99
C CYS A 69 -4.34 -12.86 -15.24
N SER A 70 -3.35 -13.72 -14.97
CA SER A 70 -3.43 -15.16 -15.28
C SER A 70 -4.42 -15.92 -14.41
N PHE A 71 -4.60 -15.50 -13.16
CA PHE A 71 -5.49 -16.17 -12.21
C PHE A 71 -6.72 -15.34 -11.83
N HIS A 72 -6.82 -14.11 -12.34
CA HIS A 72 -7.97 -13.22 -12.19
C HIS A 72 -8.34 -12.93 -10.73
N PHE A 73 -7.34 -12.69 -9.87
CA PHE A 73 -7.57 -12.34 -8.47
C PHE A 73 -6.61 -11.26 -7.95
N TRP A 74 -6.99 -10.67 -6.82
CA TRP A 74 -6.21 -9.68 -6.09
C TRP A 74 -5.43 -10.32 -4.95
N PHE A 75 -4.18 -9.90 -4.77
CA PHE A 75 -3.38 -10.33 -3.63
C PHE A 75 -2.52 -9.20 -3.06
N TRP A 76 -2.22 -9.33 -1.78
CA TRP A 76 -1.26 -8.49 -1.08
C TRP A 76 0.14 -9.09 -1.24
N ILE A 77 1.12 -8.26 -1.60
CA ILE A 77 2.49 -8.74 -1.89
C ILE A 77 3.28 -9.20 -0.66
N ARG A 78 2.91 -8.75 0.55
CA ARG A 78 3.66 -9.02 1.80
C ARG A 78 2.84 -9.74 2.88
N SER A 79 1.57 -10.03 2.62
CA SER A 79 0.69 -10.66 3.60
C SER A 79 -0.06 -11.83 2.98
N ASP A 80 -0.35 -12.81 3.82
CA ASP A 80 -1.45 -13.72 3.56
C ASP A 80 -2.77 -12.94 3.45
N ALA A 81 -3.68 -13.46 2.63
CA ALA A 81 -4.97 -12.83 2.38
C ALA A 81 -5.76 -12.74 3.70
N GLY A 82 -5.95 -11.51 4.20
CA GLY A 82 -6.92 -11.23 5.27
C GLY A 82 -8.34 -11.12 4.72
N CYS A 83 -9.35 -11.36 5.56
CA CYS A 83 -10.76 -11.20 5.18
C CYS A 83 -11.22 -9.73 5.10
N TYR A 84 -10.40 -8.78 5.56
CA TYR A 84 -10.72 -7.36 5.51
C TYR A 84 -10.73 -6.86 4.07
N GLN A 85 -11.78 -6.13 3.69
CA GLN A 85 -11.89 -5.47 2.39
C GLN A 85 -12.54 -4.09 2.54
N ASN A 86 -12.01 -3.11 1.79
CA ASN A 86 -12.58 -1.76 1.75
C ASN A 86 -12.55 -1.17 0.33
N TRP A 87 -13.02 -1.94 -0.65
CA TRP A 87 -13.11 -1.51 -2.04
C TRP A 87 -14.14 -0.39 -2.24
N ALA A 88 -13.82 0.55 -3.11
CA ALA A 88 -14.78 1.51 -3.63
C ALA A 88 -15.79 0.80 -4.57
N PRO A 89 -17.03 1.31 -4.69
CA PRO A 89 -18.00 0.73 -5.63
C PRO A 89 -17.46 0.64 -7.06
N GLY A 90 -17.58 -0.53 -7.69
CA GLY A 90 -17.06 -0.79 -9.04
C GLY A 90 -15.60 -1.25 -9.11
N HIS A 91 -14.93 -1.43 -7.96
CA HIS A 91 -13.57 -1.95 -7.87
C HIS A 91 -13.53 -3.30 -7.13
N GLY A 92 -12.37 -3.97 -7.17
CA GLY A 92 -12.14 -5.23 -6.46
C GLY A 92 -12.64 -6.47 -7.18
N SER A 93 -12.85 -7.56 -6.43
CA SER A 93 -13.20 -8.89 -6.97
C SER A 93 -14.52 -8.93 -7.74
N ASP A 94 -15.40 -7.96 -7.48
CA ASP A 94 -16.76 -7.96 -8.01
C ASP A 94 -16.86 -7.17 -9.33
N SER A 95 -15.74 -6.65 -9.85
CA SER A 95 -15.67 -5.97 -11.14
C SER A 95 -14.86 -6.75 -12.17
N GLN A 96 -15.25 -6.64 -13.45
CA GLN A 96 -14.39 -7.06 -14.55
C GLN A 96 -13.16 -6.15 -14.57
N GLN A 97 -11.99 -6.77 -14.64
CA GLN A 97 -10.73 -6.07 -14.52
C GLN A 97 -9.79 -6.44 -15.65
N ASP A 98 -9.25 -5.40 -16.27
CA ASP A 98 -8.22 -5.54 -17.28
C ASP A 98 -6.87 -5.84 -16.65
N CYS A 99 -6.00 -6.45 -17.43
CA CYS A 99 -4.63 -6.69 -17.03
C CYS A 99 -3.84 -5.36 -17.01
N GLY A 100 -2.79 -5.29 -16.20
CA GLY A 100 -1.98 -4.06 -16.08
C GLY A 100 -2.53 -3.03 -15.09
N ILE A 101 -3.24 -3.50 -14.06
CA ILE A 101 -3.76 -2.67 -12.98
C ILE A 101 -3.13 -3.02 -11.64
N ALA A 102 -3.16 -2.07 -10.73
CA ALA A 102 -2.75 -2.22 -9.35
C ALA A 102 -3.69 -1.48 -8.39
N GLY A 103 -3.59 -1.79 -7.10
CA GLY A 103 -4.45 -1.22 -6.08
C GLY A 103 -3.88 0.05 -5.47
N ALA A 104 -4.73 1.05 -5.31
CA ALA A 104 -4.41 2.32 -4.65
C ALA A 104 -5.48 2.68 -3.62
N VAL A 105 -5.16 3.61 -2.72
CA VAL A 105 -6.11 4.18 -1.75
C VAL A 105 -6.39 5.63 -2.11
N GLN A 106 -7.66 6.04 -2.09
CA GLN A 106 -8.04 7.44 -2.26
C GLN A 106 -7.50 8.30 -1.11
N THR A 107 -6.86 9.42 -1.42
CA THR A 107 -6.29 10.31 -0.37
C THR A 107 -7.36 11.21 0.26
N THR A 108 -8.48 11.40 -0.44
CA THR A 108 -9.64 12.17 0.01
C THR A 108 -10.94 11.37 -0.19
N GLY A 109 -12.07 11.88 0.32
CA GLY A 109 -13.36 11.23 0.17
C GLY A 109 -13.51 10.04 1.12
N ARG A 110 -13.88 8.87 0.59
CA ARG A 110 -14.14 7.66 1.41
C ARG A 110 -12.89 6.85 1.74
N GLN A 111 -11.73 7.22 1.19
CA GLN A 111 -10.44 6.58 1.46
C GLN A 111 -10.46 5.06 1.21
N GLN A 112 -11.19 4.67 0.17
CA GLN A 112 -11.40 3.28 -0.21
C GLN A 112 -10.36 2.81 -1.21
N TRP A 113 -10.24 1.50 -1.37
CA TRP A 113 -9.35 0.88 -2.33
C TRP A 113 -9.94 0.97 -3.73
N VAL A 114 -9.11 1.36 -4.69
CA VAL A 114 -9.46 1.46 -6.10
C VAL A 114 -8.46 0.65 -6.92
N SER A 115 -8.89 0.27 -8.12
CA SER A 115 -8.06 -0.33 -9.15
C SER A 115 -7.71 0.73 -10.19
N LEU A 116 -6.41 0.96 -10.41
CA LEU A 116 -5.90 1.93 -11.38
C LEU A 116 -4.88 1.28 -12.30
N GLU A 117 -4.67 1.85 -13.49
CA GLU A 117 -3.60 1.40 -14.39
C GLU A 117 -2.23 1.49 -13.70
N GLU A 118 -1.45 0.41 -13.72
CA GLU A 118 -0.20 0.30 -12.94
C GLU A 118 0.88 1.30 -13.38
N ASN A 119 0.73 1.88 -14.58
CA ASN A 119 1.61 2.88 -15.18
C ASN A 119 1.30 4.32 -14.75
N GLN A 120 0.20 4.55 -14.00
CA GLN A 120 -0.04 5.85 -13.39
C GLN A 120 1.06 6.17 -12.37
N ARG A 121 1.46 7.44 -12.31
CA ARG A 121 2.48 7.91 -11.36
C ARG A 121 1.82 8.55 -10.15
N LEU A 122 1.99 7.94 -8.98
CA LEU A 122 1.36 8.35 -7.72
C LEU A 122 2.39 8.35 -6.59
N ASN A 123 2.08 9.07 -5.50
CA ASN A 123 2.71 8.84 -4.19
C ASN A 123 2.38 7.44 -3.69
N PHE A 124 3.12 6.96 -2.70
CA PHE A 124 2.99 5.57 -2.25
C PHE A 124 3.41 5.41 -0.79
N ILE A 125 2.89 4.37 -0.16
CA ILE A 125 3.14 4.10 1.26
C ILE A 125 3.93 2.81 1.41
N CYS A 126 5.10 2.93 2.03
CA CYS A 126 5.94 1.78 2.37
C CYS A 126 5.75 1.39 3.84
N TYR A 127 5.98 0.13 4.13
CA TYR A 127 6.43 -0.30 5.44
C TYR A 127 7.88 0.14 5.66
N LYS A 128 8.21 0.55 6.88
CA LYS A 128 9.58 0.81 7.35
C LYS A 128 9.86 0.13 8.69
N CYS A 129 11.14 -0.06 8.98
CA CYS A 129 11.60 -0.54 10.28
C CYS A 129 11.37 0.52 11.37
N SER A 130 11.03 0.07 12.59
CA SER A 130 10.96 0.97 13.75
C SER A 130 12.37 1.49 14.07
N GLY A 131 12.53 2.81 14.17
CA GLY A 131 13.83 3.46 14.43
C GLY A 131 14.49 4.10 13.20
N ASP A 132 13.90 3.96 12.02
CA ASP A 132 14.35 4.67 10.82
C ASP A 132 13.71 6.08 10.78
N SER A 133 14.40 7.06 11.37
CA SER A 133 14.11 8.48 11.15
C SER A 133 14.54 8.80 9.72
N GLY A 134 13.59 9.17 8.85
CA GLY A 134 13.79 9.40 7.42
C GLY A 134 14.68 10.60 7.08
N GLU A 135 15.92 10.60 7.57
CA GLU A 135 17.02 11.43 7.10
C GLU A 135 18.02 10.50 6.42
N GLY A 136 18.17 10.68 5.11
CA GLY A 136 18.95 9.82 4.24
C GLY A 136 20.39 9.63 4.70
N LEU A 137 20.77 8.37 4.87
CA LEU A 137 22.17 7.98 4.86
C LEU A 137 22.60 7.85 3.40
N ILE A 138 23.20 8.92 2.87
CA ILE A 138 24.13 8.80 1.75
C ILE A 138 25.29 7.93 2.23
N HIS A 139 25.38 6.70 1.72
CA HIS A 139 26.61 5.92 1.80
C HIS A 139 27.44 6.19 0.52
N PRO A 140 28.77 6.40 0.66
CA PRO A 140 29.66 6.88 -0.40
C PRO A 140 29.83 5.92 -1.58
#